data_AF-A0A2E6N6G8-F1
#
_entry.id   AF-A0A2E6N6G8-F1
#
_cell.length_a   1.000
_cell.length_b   1.000
_cell.length_c   1.000
_cell.angle_alpha   90.00
_cell.angle_beta   90.00
_cell.angle_gamma   90.00
#
_symmetry.space_group_name_H-M   'P 1'
#
loop_
_entity.id
_entity.type
_entity.pdbx_description
1 polymer ?
#
loop_
_entity_poly.entity_id
_entity_poly.type
_entity_poly.pdbx_seq_one_letter_code
_entity_poly.pdbx_strand_id
1 'polypeptide(L)'
;MKLYISLIAVTVILSFTTKIDAQDFYIHENGVTIVCDNAEVGESGIIDGTTYTKRTKDQITIENASTTCTSGIIDMNALFRDATTFNGVIGHWDVSKVTDMNKMFNTATRFNQDISA
;
A
#
# COMPACT_ATOMS: atom_id res chain seq x y z
N MET A 1 -18.77 39.39 46.35
CA MET A 1 -19.29 40.29 45.29
C MET A 1 -18.26 40.38 44.17
N LYS A 2 -18.72 40.34 42.91
CA LYS A 2 -18.02 40.12 41.61
C LYS A 2 -17.88 38.64 41.25
N LEU A 3 -18.90 38.07 40.60
CA LEU A 3 -19.33 38.12 39.17
C LEU A 3 -18.44 37.29 38.22
N TYR A 4 -19.15 36.41 37.52
CA TYR A 4 -18.76 35.47 36.49
C TYR A 4 -18.31 36.13 35.17
N ILE A 5 -17.64 35.33 34.33
CA ILE A 5 -17.88 35.08 32.87
C ILE A 5 -16.56 35.12 32.08
N SER A 6 -16.13 33.96 31.57
CA SER A 6 -15.97 33.78 30.12
C SER A 6 -16.10 32.30 29.76
N LEU A 7 -16.98 32.06 28.80
CA LEU A 7 -17.55 30.79 28.36
C LEU A 7 -16.79 30.32 27.10
N ILE A 8 -16.91 29.03 26.78
CA ILE A 8 -16.61 28.37 25.49
C ILE A 8 -15.19 27.78 25.40
N ALA A 9 -15.02 26.59 25.98
CA ALA A 9 -14.15 25.59 25.38
C ALA A 9 -14.87 25.07 24.12
N VAL A 10 -14.42 25.49 22.94
CA VAL A 10 -14.83 24.86 21.68
C VAL A 10 -14.23 23.45 21.69
N THR A 11 -15.00 22.47 22.15
CA THR A 11 -14.65 21.07 21.96
C THR A 11 -14.82 20.79 20.47
N VAL A 12 -13.73 20.92 19.70
CA VAL A 12 -13.63 20.26 18.39
C VAL A 12 -13.59 18.77 18.70
N ILE A 13 -14.75 18.12 18.68
CA ILE A 13 -14.81 16.67 18.63
C ILE A 13 -14.37 16.32 17.22
N LEU A 14 -13.05 16.14 17.02
CA LEU A 14 -12.60 15.35 15.88
C LEU A 14 -13.22 13.97 16.12
N SER A 15 -14.24 13.64 15.33
CA SER A 15 -14.80 12.30 15.31
C SER A 15 -13.74 11.40 14.67
N PHE A 16 -12.77 10.95 15.47
CA PHE A 16 -12.04 9.75 15.14
C PHE A 16 -13.02 8.60 15.36
N THR A 17 -13.69 8.18 14.29
CA THR A 17 -14.18 6.80 14.27
C THR A 17 -12.95 5.94 14.48
N THR A 18 -12.83 5.35 15.67
CA THR A 18 -11.91 4.24 15.91
C THR A 18 -12.24 3.19 14.85
N LYS A 19 -11.41 3.10 13.79
CA LYS A 19 -11.25 1.84 13.06
C LYS A 19 -10.99 0.81 14.16
N ILE A 20 -11.94 -0.10 14.38
CA ILE A 20 -11.70 -1.24 15.25
C ILE A 20 -10.51 -1.95 14.61
N ASP A 21 -9.38 -2.03 15.33
CA ASP A 21 -8.04 -2.46 14.91
C ASP A 21 -7.99 -3.80 14.15
N ALA A 22 -8.56 -3.87 12.95
CA ALA A 22 -8.01 -4.72 11.93
C ALA A 22 -6.67 -4.07 11.57
N GLN A 23 -5.58 -4.79 11.80
CA GLN A 23 -4.27 -4.37 11.32
C GLN A 23 -4.42 -4.10 9.81
N ASP A 24 -4.34 -2.83 9.41
CA ASP A 24 -4.59 -2.39 8.03
C ASP A 24 -3.54 -2.94 7.04
N PHE A 25 -2.45 -3.56 7.56
CA PHE A 25 -1.38 -4.23 6.81
C PHE A 25 -1.04 -5.55 7.48
N TYR A 26 -1.28 -6.68 6.82
CA TYR A 26 -1.01 -8.01 7.38
C TYR A 26 -0.53 -8.99 6.32
N ILE A 27 0.05 -10.10 6.75
CA ILE A 27 0.41 -11.22 5.88
C ILE A 27 -0.82 -12.12 5.73
N HIS A 28 -1.22 -12.40 4.49
CA HIS A 28 -2.29 -13.33 4.16
C HIS A 28 -2.00 -14.76 4.67
N GLU A 29 -3.01 -15.61 4.78
CA GLU A 29 -2.87 -17.00 5.26
C GLU A 29 -1.90 -17.88 4.44
N ASN A 30 -1.51 -17.44 3.23
CA ASN A 30 -0.48 -18.11 2.43
C ASN A 30 0.96 -17.83 2.92
N GLY A 31 1.13 -16.93 3.89
CA GLY A 31 2.42 -16.59 4.50
C GLY A 31 3.32 -15.70 3.65
N VAL A 32 2.88 -15.21 2.48
CA VAL A 32 3.72 -14.41 1.57
C VAL A 32 3.06 -13.10 1.17
N THR A 33 1.77 -13.11 0.85
CA THR A 33 1.08 -11.94 0.32
C THR A 33 0.85 -10.91 1.41
N ILE A 34 1.20 -9.66 1.14
CA ILE A 34 0.91 -8.53 2.03
C ILE A 34 -0.41 -7.90 1.58
N VAL A 35 -1.38 -7.87 2.50
CA VAL A 35 -2.72 -7.35 2.25
C VAL A 35 -2.95 -6.06 3.02
N CYS A 36 -3.53 -5.07 2.34
CA CYS A 36 -3.92 -3.79 2.93
C CYS A 36 -5.24 -3.23 2.39
N ASP A 37 -6.24 -4.10 2.17
CA ASP A 37 -7.54 -3.70 1.61
C ASP A 37 -8.21 -2.56 2.39
N ASN A 38 -8.08 -2.56 3.71
CA ASN A 38 -8.71 -1.58 4.61
C ASN A 38 -7.91 -0.28 4.78
N ALA A 39 -6.66 -0.24 4.31
CA ALA A 39 -5.83 0.96 4.36
C ALA A 39 -6.27 2.00 3.33
N GLU A 40 -6.08 3.28 3.63
CA GLU A 40 -6.18 4.37 2.66
C GLU A 40 -4.88 4.50 1.86
N VAL A 41 -4.96 5.06 0.65
CA VAL A 41 -3.75 5.34 -0.15
C VAL A 41 -2.84 6.31 0.60
N GLY A 42 -1.56 5.97 0.73
CA GLY A 42 -0.56 6.73 1.48
C GLY A 42 -0.40 6.26 2.94
N GLU A 43 -1.34 5.49 3.49
CA GLU A 43 -1.12 4.84 4.78
C GLU A 43 0.00 3.80 4.68
N SER A 44 0.67 3.57 5.80
CA SER A 44 1.77 2.62 5.89
C SER A 44 1.66 1.73 7.12
N GLY A 45 2.14 0.50 6.99
CA GLY A 45 2.25 -0.47 8.08
C GLY A 45 3.62 -1.13 8.09
N ILE A 46 4.00 -1.71 9.23
CA ILE A 46 5.28 -2.41 9.39
C ILE A 46 5.02 -3.92 9.46
N ILE A 47 5.71 -4.68 8.61
CA ILE A 47 5.72 -6.14 8.61
C ILE A 47 7.19 -6.58 8.64
N ASP A 48 7.57 -7.36 9.66
CA ASP A 48 8.94 -7.85 9.86
C ASP A 48 10.02 -6.77 9.75
N GLY A 49 9.73 -5.58 10.32
CA GLY A 49 10.65 -4.43 10.31
C GLY A 49 10.72 -3.66 8.99
N THR A 50 9.97 -4.07 7.96
CA THR A 50 9.84 -3.35 6.69
C THR A 50 8.57 -2.52 6.66
N THR A 51 8.68 -1.23 6.31
CA THR A 51 7.52 -0.36 6.12
C THR A 51 6.95 -0.54 4.72
N TYR A 52 5.69 -0.94 4.64
CA TYR A 52 4.92 -1.01 3.39
C TYR A 52 3.93 0.14 3.33
N THR A 53 3.78 0.75 2.17
CA THR A 53 2.81 1.83 1.93
C THR A 53 1.80 1.39 0.89
N LYS A 54 0.51 1.70 1.12
CA LYS A 54 -0.52 1.50 0.10
C LYS A 54 -0.37 2.57 -0.98
N ARG A 55 -0.26 2.14 -2.23
CA ARG A 55 -0.06 3.03 -3.39
C ARG A 55 -1.09 2.76 -4.47
N THR A 56 -1.42 3.77 -5.25
CA THR A 56 -2.07 3.57 -6.55
C THR A 56 -1.05 3.07 -7.57
N LYS A 57 -1.51 2.51 -8.69
CA LYS A 57 -0.67 2.13 -9.84
C LYS A 57 0.32 3.25 -10.21
N ASP A 58 -0.16 4.49 -10.32
CA ASP A 58 0.64 5.64 -10.79
C ASP A 58 1.71 6.10 -9.77
N GLN A 59 1.59 5.70 -8.51
CA GLN A 59 2.57 6.02 -7.46
C GLN A 59 3.68 4.96 -7.35
N ILE A 60 3.52 3.81 -8.00
CA ILE A 60 4.51 2.73 -7.97
C ILE A 60 5.64 3.06 -8.94
N THR A 61 6.87 3.00 -8.44
CA THR A 61 8.10 3.22 -9.20
C THR A 61 9.05 2.06 -8.99
N ILE A 62 10.12 1.99 -9.78
CA ILE A 62 11.19 0.99 -9.61
C ILE A 62 11.88 1.08 -8.24
N GLU A 63 11.79 2.22 -7.56
CA GLU A 63 12.44 2.49 -6.27
C GLU A 63 11.59 2.01 -5.09
N ASN A 64 10.26 2.02 -5.24
CA ASN A 64 9.32 1.74 -4.15
C ASN A 64 8.48 0.46 -4.34
N ALA A 65 8.65 -0.24 -5.46
CA ALA A 65 7.91 -1.46 -5.77
C ALA A 65 8.01 -2.52 -4.65
N SER A 66 9.22 -2.69 -4.08
CA SER A 66 9.48 -3.69 -3.03
C SER A 66 8.87 -3.37 -1.67
N THR A 67 8.38 -2.14 -1.48
CA THR A 67 7.76 -1.66 -0.23
C THR A 67 6.34 -1.14 -0.49
N THR A 68 5.72 -1.64 -1.55
CA THR A 68 4.35 -1.30 -1.92
C THR A 68 3.40 -2.41 -1.51
N CYS A 69 2.30 -2.04 -0.87
CA CYS A 69 1.12 -2.88 -0.82
C CYS A 69 0.19 -2.55 -2.01
N THR A 70 -0.18 -3.58 -2.78
CA THR A 70 -0.94 -3.45 -4.03
C THR A 70 -2.42 -3.80 -3.89
N SER A 71 -2.89 -4.11 -2.68
CA SER A 71 -4.29 -4.51 -2.43
C SER A 71 -5.28 -3.50 -3.00
N GLY A 72 -6.23 -4.02 -3.78
CA GLY A 72 -7.25 -3.24 -4.47
C GLY A 72 -6.84 -2.65 -5.82
N ILE A 73 -5.59 -2.81 -6.30
CA ILE A 73 -5.22 -2.39 -7.66
C ILE A 73 -5.89 -3.35 -8.67
N ILE A 74 -6.60 -2.78 -9.65
CA ILE A 74 -7.34 -3.53 -10.68
C ILE A 74 -6.55 -3.60 -12.01
N ASP A 75 -5.75 -2.58 -12.30
CA ASP A 75 -4.99 -2.45 -13.55
C ASP A 75 -3.50 -2.24 -13.25
N MET A 76 -2.65 -3.11 -13.79
CA MET A 76 -1.18 -3.04 -13.75
C MET A 76 -0.56 -3.00 -15.16
N ASN A 77 -1.36 -2.67 -16.18
CA ASN A 77 -0.91 -2.52 -17.56
C ASN A 77 0.31 -1.60 -17.66
N ALA A 78 1.36 -2.11 -18.30
CA ALA A 78 2.61 -1.40 -18.59
C ALA A 78 3.33 -0.77 -17.38
N LEU A 79 3.08 -1.23 -16.14
CA LEU A 79 3.60 -0.60 -14.92
C LEU A 79 5.14 -0.48 -14.88
N PHE A 80 5.85 -1.47 -15.42
CA PHE A 80 7.32 -1.46 -15.54
C PHE A 80 7.77 -1.56 -17.00
N ARG A 81 6.94 -1.08 -17.93
CA ARG A 81 7.33 -1.02 -19.35
C ARG A 81 8.57 -0.12 -19.49
N ASP A 82 9.56 -0.61 -20.22
CA ASP A 82 10.84 0.06 -20.47
C ASP A 82 11.70 0.32 -19.20
N ALA A 83 11.32 -0.27 -18.05
CA ALA A 83 12.09 -0.23 -16.80
C ALA A 83 13.29 -1.18 -16.86
N THR A 84 14.25 -0.89 -17.74
CA THR A 84 15.41 -1.75 -18.03
C THR A 84 16.32 -2.03 -16.82
N THR A 85 16.21 -1.23 -15.75
CA THR A 85 16.98 -1.38 -14.50
C THR A 85 16.20 -2.06 -13.38
N PHE A 86 14.90 -2.31 -13.56
CA PHE A 86 14.05 -2.88 -12.51
C PHE A 86 14.45 -4.32 -12.18
N ASN A 87 14.66 -4.60 -10.90
CA ASN A 87 14.88 -5.93 -10.36
C ASN A 87 14.42 -6.06 -8.89
N GLY A 88 13.36 -5.33 -8.52
CA GLY A 88 12.85 -5.29 -7.15
C GLY A 88 12.01 -6.52 -6.80
N VAL A 89 12.02 -6.91 -5.53
CA VAL A 89 11.26 -8.07 -5.01
C VAL A 89 9.77 -7.72 -4.94
N ILE A 90 8.94 -8.44 -5.68
CA ILE A 90 7.49 -8.19 -5.78
C ILE A 90 6.63 -9.44 -5.51
N GLY A 91 7.23 -10.55 -5.05
CA GLY A 91 6.49 -11.79 -4.78
C GLY A 91 5.42 -11.68 -3.69
N HIS A 92 5.49 -10.64 -2.85
CA HIS A 92 4.51 -10.36 -1.79
C HIS A 92 3.28 -9.57 -2.27
N TRP A 93 3.24 -9.13 -3.53
CA TRP A 93 2.14 -8.31 -4.04
C TRP A 93 0.82 -9.08 -4.04
N ASP A 94 -0.22 -8.42 -3.54
CA ASP A 94 -1.61 -8.85 -3.70
C ASP A 94 -2.10 -8.48 -5.09
N VAL A 95 -2.33 -9.49 -5.92
CA VAL A 95 -2.85 -9.37 -7.30
C VAL A 95 -4.25 -9.93 -7.44
N SER A 96 -4.95 -10.21 -6.34
CA SER A 96 -6.26 -10.88 -6.32
C SER A 96 -7.38 -10.10 -7.02
N LYS A 97 -7.21 -8.76 -7.15
CA LYS A 97 -8.13 -7.86 -7.84
C LYS A 97 -7.67 -7.45 -9.24
N VAL A 98 -6.45 -7.80 -9.64
CA VAL A 98 -5.87 -7.35 -10.90
C VAL A 98 -6.53 -8.09 -12.06
N THR A 99 -6.94 -7.33 -13.07
CA THR A 99 -7.58 -7.85 -14.30
C THR A 99 -6.77 -7.59 -15.56
N ASP A 100 -5.80 -6.65 -15.51
CA ASP A 100 -4.90 -6.36 -16.62
C ASP A 100 -3.45 -6.25 -16.15
N MET A 101 -2.57 -7.09 -16.71
CA MET A 101 -1.11 -7.02 -16.56
C MET A 101 -0.40 -6.94 -17.93
N ASN A 102 -1.11 -6.57 -18.99
CA ASN A 102 -0.55 -6.49 -20.33
C ASN A 102 0.68 -5.56 -20.35
N LYS A 103 1.75 -6.02 -21.00
CA LYS A 103 3.02 -5.30 -21.17
C LYS A 103 3.70 -4.85 -19.86
N MET A 104 3.28 -5.35 -18.69
CA MET A 104 3.81 -4.92 -17.39
C MET A 104 5.34 -4.90 -17.34
N PHE A 105 6.01 -5.93 -17.87
CA PHE A 105 7.47 -6.04 -17.94
C PHE A 105 8.04 -5.94 -19.37
N ASN A 106 7.30 -5.35 -20.31
CA ASN A 106 7.80 -5.22 -21.68
C ASN A 106 9.09 -4.37 -21.68
N THR A 107 10.18 -4.90 -22.24
CA THR A 107 11.52 -4.28 -22.24
C THR A 107 12.17 -4.14 -20.84
N ALA A 108 11.63 -4.75 -19.78
CA ALA A 108 12.26 -4.76 -18.45
C ALA A 108 13.38 -5.83 -18.37
N THR A 109 14.46 -5.62 -19.13
CA THR A 109 15.48 -6.65 -19.42
C THR A 109 16.28 -7.16 -18.21
N ARG A 110 16.30 -6.43 -17.09
CA ARG A 110 17.04 -6.82 -15.88
C ARG A 110 16.20 -7.53 -14.83
N PHE A 111 14.88 -7.62 -15.02
CA PHE A 111 14.01 -8.29 -14.06
C PHE A 111 14.25 -9.79 -14.08
N ASN A 112 14.76 -10.33 -12.98
CA ASN A 112 15.04 -11.76 -12.80
C ASN A 112 14.70 -12.26 -11.38
N GLN A 113 13.82 -11.55 -10.67
CA GLN A 113 13.43 -11.95 -9.33
C GLN A 113 12.58 -13.20 -9.36
N ASP A 114 12.74 -14.00 -8.30
CA ASP A 114 11.85 -15.13 -8.05
C ASP A 114 10.46 -14.61 -7.70
N ILE A 115 9.46 -15.17 -8.38
CA ILE A 115 8.03 -14.89 -8.16
C ILE A 115 7.28 -16.16 -7.75
N SER A 116 7.99 -17.28 -7.54
CA SER A 116 7.43 -18.49 -6.97
C SER A 116 7.40 -18.36 -5.46
N ALA A 117 6.19 -18.31 -4.92
CA ALA A 117 5.85 -18.21 -3.51
C ALA A 117 4.99 -19.42 -3.14
#